data_AF-A0A1F5GC36-F1
#
_entry.id   AF-A0A1F5GC36-F1
#
_cell.length_a   1.000
_cell.length_b   1.000
_cell.length_c   1.000
_cell.angle_alpha   90.00
_cell.angle_beta   90.00
_cell.angle_gamma   90.00
#
_symmetry.space_group_name_H-M   'P 1'
#
loop_
_entity.id
_entity.type
_entity.pdbx_description
1 polymer ?
#
loop_
_entity_poly.entity_id
_entity_poly.type
_entity_poly.pdbx_seq_one_letter_code
_entity_poly.pdbx_strand_id
1 'polypeptide(L)'
;MQKYNSKFKIDLIKRCYQFSLNVIALADTVPNKIAAKIIIGQLIRSATSIGANLTEAKAASSRLEFKKFHEIALKSANETKYWLCLLRDAHLVNRNSAENLLKEVTEIANMIASGILKLKNKKF
;
A
#
# COMPACT_ATOMS: atom_id res chain seq x y z
N MET A 1 -21.31 -29.21 7.25
CA MET A 1 -20.85 -28.17 8.19
C MET A 1 -19.64 -27.43 7.60
N GLN A 2 -19.84 -26.29 6.94
CA GLN A 2 -18.75 -25.42 6.44
C GLN A 2 -19.11 -23.94 6.70
N LYS A 3 -19.21 -23.55 7.97
CA LYS A 3 -19.45 -22.16 8.38
C LYS A 3 -18.46 -21.68 9.46
N TYR A 4 -17.19 -22.09 9.32
CA TYR A 4 -16.12 -21.67 10.21
C TYR A 4 -14.88 -21.28 9.40
N ASN A 5 -14.87 -20.08 8.83
CA ASN A 5 -13.62 -19.29 8.62
C ASN A 5 -13.81 -17.85 8.08
N SER A 6 -14.99 -17.24 8.18
CA SER A 6 -15.18 -15.84 7.69
C SER A 6 -14.78 -14.75 8.70
N LYS A 7 -14.35 -15.11 9.93
CA LYS A 7 -14.27 -14.15 11.05
C LYS A 7 -12.93 -13.42 11.22
N PHE A 8 -11.91 -13.68 10.39
CA PHE A 8 -10.66 -12.90 10.41
C PHE A 8 -10.02 -12.75 9.02
N LYS A 9 -10.84 -12.59 7.97
CA LYS A 9 -10.30 -12.07 6.71
C LYS A 9 -10.10 -10.57 6.90
N ILE A 10 -8.91 -10.16 7.32
CA ILE A 10 -8.50 -8.75 7.34
C ILE A 10 -8.86 -8.18 5.96
N ASP A 11 -9.79 -7.23 5.93
CA ASP A 11 -10.14 -6.54 4.69
C ASP A 11 -8.93 -5.72 4.27
N LEU A 12 -8.17 -6.24 3.30
CA LEU A 12 -6.96 -5.61 2.79
C LEU A 12 -7.23 -4.18 2.31
N ILE A 13 -8.41 -3.90 1.74
CA ILE A 13 -8.76 -2.55 1.30
C ILE A 13 -8.93 -1.62 2.50
N LYS A 14 -9.60 -2.08 3.56
CA LYS A 14 -9.72 -1.31 4.81
C LYS A 14 -8.35 -1.08 5.46
N ARG A 15 -7.47 -2.07 5.42
CA ARG A 15 -6.08 -1.96 5.90
C ARG A 15 -5.29 -0.93 5.09
N CYS A 16 -5.38 -0.98 3.76
CA CYS A 16 -4.75 0.01 2.87
C CYS A 16 -5.31 1.42 3.10
N TYR A 17 -6.61 1.57 3.32
CA TYR A 17 -7.24 2.86 3.63
C TYR A 17 -6.68 3.45 4.94
N GLN A 18 -6.61 2.63 6.00
CA GLN A 18 -6.01 3.08 7.27
C GLN A 18 -4.52 3.43 7.10
N PHE A 19 -3.79 2.64 6.31
CA PHE A 19 -2.40 2.95 5.96
C PHE A 19 -2.29 4.31 5.25
N SER A 20 -3.17 4.60 4.29
CA SER A 20 -3.20 5.91 3.61
C SER A 20 -3.44 7.06 4.58
N LEU A 21 -4.37 6.91 5.54
CA LEU A 21 -4.61 7.92 6.58
C LEU A 21 -3.37 8.16 7.45
N ASN A 22 -2.66 7.09 7.82
CA ASN A 22 -1.44 7.21 8.63
C ASN A 22 -0.30 7.90 7.85
N VAL A 23 -0.21 7.68 6.53
CA VAL A 23 0.74 8.39 5.66
C VAL A 23 0.38 9.88 5.54
N ILE A 24 -0.91 10.22 5.42
CA ILE A 24 -1.37 11.61 5.42
C ILE A 24 -1.01 12.27 6.76
N ALA A 25 -1.24 11.60 7.89
CA ALA A 25 -0.86 12.13 9.19
C ALA A 25 0.66 12.33 9.34
N LEU A 26 1.50 11.46 8.75
CA LEU A 26 2.95 11.68 8.69
C LEU A 26 3.30 12.94 7.89
N ALA A 27 2.55 13.22 6.82
CA ALA A 27 2.81 14.37 5.96
C ALA A 27 2.73 15.70 6.70
N ASP A 28 1.83 15.81 7.69
CA ASP A 28 1.68 17.01 8.50
C ASP A 28 2.87 17.26 9.45
N THR A 29 3.77 16.27 9.61
CA THR A 29 4.96 16.37 10.47
C THR A 29 6.23 16.81 9.74
N VAL A 30 6.20 16.89 8.40
CA VAL A 30 7.41 17.17 7.61
C VAL A 30 7.83 18.64 7.75
N PRO A 31 9.15 18.95 7.77
CA PRO A 31 9.61 20.33 7.84
C PRO A 31 9.23 21.10 6.57
N ASN A 32 9.11 22.43 6.68
CA ASN A 32 8.85 23.32 5.55
C ASN A 32 10.10 23.50 4.64
N LYS A 33 10.53 22.40 4.00
CA LYS A 33 11.63 22.34 3.04
C LYS A 33 11.09 21.91 1.67
N ILE A 34 11.62 22.48 0.59
CA ILE A 34 11.20 22.15 -0.78
C ILE A 34 11.35 20.64 -1.04
N ALA A 35 12.49 20.05 -0.68
CA ALA A 35 12.74 18.61 -0.84
C ALA A 35 11.70 17.77 -0.08
N ALA A 36 11.36 18.15 1.17
CA ALA A 36 10.35 17.45 1.96
C ALA A 36 8.96 17.50 1.32
N LYS A 37 8.56 18.68 0.81
CA LYS A 37 7.28 18.87 0.09
C LYS A 37 7.16 18.02 -1.17
N ILE A 38 8.25 17.93 -1.95
CA ILE A 38 8.26 17.13 -3.18
C ILE A 38 8.16 15.63 -2.83
N ILE A 39 8.99 15.17 -1.90
CA ILE A 39 9.02 13.75 -1.50
C ILE A 39 7.68 13.34 -0.87
N ILE A 40 7.11 14.16 0.01
CA ILE A 40 5.84 13.81 0.68
C ILE A 40 4.68 13.77 -0.32
N GLY A 41 4.67 14.65 -1.32
CA GLY A 41 3.67 14.62 -2.40
C GLY A 41 3.75 13.36 -3.26
N GLN A 42 4.95 12.80 -3.47
CA GLN A 42 5.11 11.50 -4.13
C GLN A 42 4.66 10.34 -3.22
N LEU A 43 5.00 10.42 -1.93
CA LEU A 43 4.61 9.42 -0.94
C LEU A 43 3.08 9.31 -0.82
N ILE A 44 2.36 10.42 -0.68
CA ILE A 44 0.89 10.41 -0.54
C ILE A 44 0.25 9.78 -1.77
N ARG A 45 0.67 10.18 -2.98
CA ARG A 45 0.11 9.64 -4.23
C ARG A 45 0.34 8.14 -4.36
N SER A 46 1.56 7.68 -4.12
CA SER A 46 1.87 6.25 -4.18
C SER A 46 1.14 5.45 -3.09
N ALA A 47 1.07 5.94 -1.85
CA ALA A 47 0.40 5.25 -0.74
C ALA A 47 -1.12 5.12 -0.92
N THR A 48 -1.77 6.19 -1.37
CA THR A 48 -3.23 6.20 -1.64
C THR A 48 -3.61 5.36 -2.85
N SER A 49 -2.74 5.32 -3.87
CA SER A 49 -2.92 4.49 -5.07
C SER A 49 -3.04 2.99 -4.77
N ILE A 50 -2.41 2.50 -3.69
CA ILE A 50 -2.50 1.07 -3.30
C ILE A 50 -3.97 0.70 -3.02
N GLY A 51 -4.63 1.44 -2.12
CA GLY A 51 -6.02 1.18 -1.75
C GLY A 51 -7.00 1.47 -2.88
N ALA A 52 -6.74 2.51 -3.67
CA ALA A 52 -7.56 2.88 -4.83
C ALA A 52 -7.59 1.75 -5.86
N ASN A 53 -6.43 1.24 -6.30
CA ASN A 53 -6.35 0.15 -7.28
C ASN A 53 -6.97 -1.15 -6.77
N LEU A 54 -6.81 -1.48 -5.49
CA LEU A 54 -7.49 -2.66 -4.91
C LEU A 54 -9.01 -2.49 -4.85
N THR A 55 -9.50 -1.26 -4.70
CA THR A 55 -10.92 -0.95 -4.76
C THR A 55 -11.45 -1.08 -6.18
N GLU A 56 -10.73 -0.54 -7.17
CA GLU A 56 -11.07 -0.71 -8.60
C GLU A 56 -11.07 -2.19 -9.02
N ALA A 57 -10.17 -2.99 -8.47
CA ALA A 57 -10.17 -4.44 -8.72
C ALA A 57 -11.50 -5.11 -8.35
N LYS A 58 -12.27 -4.62 -7.36
CA LYS A 58 -13.60 -5.18 -7.02
C LYS A 58 -14.62 -5.02 -8.15
N ALA A 59 -14.45 -4.00 -9.00
CA ALA A 59 -15.31 -3.73 -10.15
C ALA A 59 -14.75 -4.32 -11.47
N ALA A 60 -13.66 -5.09 -11.41
CA ALA A 60 -13.05 -5.66 -12.61
C ALA A 60 -14.00 -6.62 -13.36
N SER A 61 -14.09 -6.42 -14.67
CA SER A 61 -14.91 -7.20 -15.60
C SER A 61 -14.31 -8.56 -15.94
N SER A 62 -13.01 -8.75 -15.69
CA SER A 62 -12.29 -9.98 -15.98
C SER A 62 -11.22 -10.30 -14.95
N ARG A 63 -10.83 -11.58 -14.87
CA ARG A 63 -9.72 -12.02 -14.01
C ARG A 63 -8.37 -11.42 -14.41
N LEU A 64 -8.17 -11.14 -15.70
CA LEU A 64 -6.97 -10.47 -16.20
C LEU A 64 -6.92 -9.03 -15.71
N GLU A 65 -8.02 -8.31 -15.80
CA GLU A 65 -8.15 -6.93 -15.30
C GLU A 65 -7.99 -6.87 -13.77
N PHE A 66 -8.64 -7.79 -13.03
CA PHE A 66 -8.47 -7.94 -11.58
C PHE A 66 -6.99 -8.09 -11.21
N LYS A 67 -6.25 -8.95 -11.93
CA LYS A 67 -4.81 -9.15 -11.73
C LYS A 67 -4.01 -7.89 -12.04
N LYS A 68 -4.32 -7.18 -13.13
CA LYS A 68 -3.64 -5.93 -13.51
C LYS A 68 -3.75 -4.87 -12.40
N PHE A 69 -4.94 -4.65 -11.84
CA PHE A 69 -5.13 -3.72 -10.72
C PHE A 69 -4.31 -4.12 -9.49
N HIS A 70 -4.23 -5.42 -9.16
CA HIS A 70 -3.36 -5.89 -8.07
C HIS A 70 -1.88 -5.66 -8.36
N GLU A 71 -1.44 -5.85 -9.62
CA GLU A 71 -0.06 -5.58 -10.03
C GLU A 71 0.27 -4.08 -9.95
N ILE A 72 -0.66 -3.20 -10.29
CA ILE A 72 -0.50 -1.75 -10.12
C ILE A 72 -0.41 -1.40 -8.63
N ALA A 73 -1.31 -1.95 -7.79
CA ALA A 73 -1.25 -1.75 -6.35
C ALA A 73 0.10 -2.21 -5.74
N LEU A 74 0.65 -3.33 -6.20
CA LEU A 74 1.96 -3.81 -5.76
C LEU A 74 3.10 -2.87 -6.18
N LYS A 75 3.05 -2.32 -7.40
CA LYS A 75 4.02 -1.31 -7.87
C LYS A 75 3.95 -0.05 -7.00
N SER A 76 2.75 0.46 -6.72
CA SER A 76 2.54 1.61 -5.83
C SER A 76 3.04 1.33 -4.40
N ALA A 77 2.88 0.11 -3.89
CA ALA A 77 3.41 -0.26 -2.58
C ALA A 77 4.95 -0.25 -2.53
N ASN A 78 5.62 -0.70 -3.60
CA ASN A 78 7.09 -0.65 -3.66
C ASN A 78 7.62 0.78 -3.83
N GLU A 79 6.92 1.61 -4.60
CA GLU A 79 7.22 3.04 -4.71
C GLU A 79 7.04 3.75 -3.35
N THR A 80 5.97 3.43 -2.63
CA THR A 80 5.71 3.95 -1.27
C THR A 80 6.86 3.63 -0.32
N LYS A 81 7.39 2.40 -0.36
CA LYS A 81 8.57 2.00 0.43
C LYS A 81 9.78 2.88 0.12
N TYR A 82 10.04 3.12 -1.16
CA TYR A 82 11.15 3.95 -1.61
C TYR A 82 11.05 5.37 -1.02
N TRP A 83 9.88 6.00 -1.11
CA TRP A 83 9.68 7.36 -0.57
C TRP A 83 9.78 7.41 0.96
N LEU A 84 9.28 6.39 1.66
CA LEU A 84 9.46 6.28 3.12
C LEU A 84 10.93 6.12 3.52
N CYS A 85 11.70 5.32 2.79
CA CYS A 85 13.15 5.20 3.01
C CYS A 85 13.86 6.55 2.81
N LEU A 86 13.51 7.29 1.75
CA LEU A 86 14.08 8.63 1.52
C LEU A 86 13.75 9.59 2.66
N LEU A 87 12.51 9.65 3.14
CA LEU A 87 12.16 10.53 4.28
C LEU A 87 12.91 10.14 5.56
N ARG A 88 13.05 8.83 5.83
CA ARG A 88 13.76 8.30 6.99
C ARG A 88 15.25 8.65 6.93
N ASP A 89 15.90 8.36 5.81
CA ASP A 89 17.35 8.45 5.66
C ASP A 89 17.82 9.89 5.43
N ALA A 90 16.95 10.76 4.89
CA ALA A 90 17.17 12.21 4.84
C ALA A 90 16.81 12.94 6.16
N HIS A 91 16.41 12.20 7.20
CA HIS A 91 16.01 12.75 8.51
C HIS A 91 14.91 13.83 8.40
N LEU A 92 13.96 13.64 7.49
CA LEU A 92 12.85 14.57 7.24
C LEU A 92 11.60 14.25 8.07
N VAL A 93 11.59 13.11 8.76
CA VAL A 93 10.52 12.65 9.65
C VAL A 93 11.11 11.90 10.84
N ASN A 94 10.30 11.66 11.87
CA ASN A 94 10.68 10.76 12.95
C ASN A 94 10.98 9.34 12.39
N ARG A 95 12.15 8.81 12.74
CA ARG A 95 12.63 7.51 12.25
C ARG A 95 11.67 6.37 12.59
N ASN A 96 11.19 6.29 13.83
CA ASN A 96 10.30 5.23 14.28
C ASN A 96 8.95 5.28 13.55
N SER A 97 8.42 6.48 13.30
CA SER A 97 7.20 6.66 12.51
C SER A 97 7.36 6.13 11.09
N ALA A 98 8.47 6.47 10.43
CA ALA A 98 8.77 5.95 9.09
C ALA A 98 8.97 4.42 9.08
N GLU A 99 9.68 3.87 10.07
CA GLU A 99 9.91 2.43 10.19
C GLU A 99 8.61 1.64 10.44
N ASN A 100 7.68 2.18 11.23
CA ASN A 100 6.38 1.56 11.46
C ASN A 100 5.55 1.52 10.16
N LEU A 101 5.54 2.62 9.39
CA LEU A 101 4.88 2.67 8.09
C LEU A 101 5.56 1.75 7.05
N LEU A 102 6.89 1.64 7.07
CA LEU A 102 7.65 0.72 6.23
C LEU A 102 7.29 -0.74 6.51
N LYS A 103 7.17 -1.12 7.78
CA LYS A 103 6.71 -2.46 8.18
C LYS A 103 5.31 -2.74 7.64
N GLU A 104 4.40 -1.79 7.82
CA GLU A 104 3.01 -1.93 7.39
C GLU A 104 2.86 -2.06 5.86
N VAL A 105 3.49 -1.18 5.09
CA VAL A 105 3.43 -1.26 3.61
C VAL A 105 4.15 -2.50 3.07
N THR A 106 5.16 -3.01 3.80
CA THR A 106 5.83 -4.26 3.45
C THR A 106 4.88 -5.45 3.62
N GLU A 107 4.13 -5.49 4.71
CA GLU A 107 3.14 -6.53 4.92
C GLU A 107 2.00 -6.44 3.88
N ILE A 108 1.50 -5.24 3.60
CA ILE A 108 0.51 -5.01 2.53
C ILE A 108 1.05 -5.51 1.18
N ALA A 109 2.28 -5.19 0.82
CA ALA A 109 2.90 -5.66 -0.42
C ALA A 109 3.00 -7.19 -0.48
N ASN A 110 3.38 -7.84 0.62
CA ASN A 110 3.46 -9.30 0.72
C ASN A 110 2.07 -9.96 0.53
N MET A 111 1.03 -9.37 1.14
CA MET A 111 -0.35 -9.83 0.96
C MET A 111 -0.81 -9.70 -0.50
N ILE A 112 -0.54 -8.56 -1.15
CA ILE A 112 -0.88 -8.34 -2.56
C ILE A 112 -0.12 -9.33 -3.46
N ALA A 113 1.20 -9.47 -3.27
CA ALA A 113 2.04 -10.38 -4.05
C ALA A 113 1.57 -11.84 -3.94
N SER A 114 1.24 -12.27 -2.72
CA SER A 114 0.67 -13.61 -2.47
C SER A 114 -0.67 -13.80 -3.21
N GLY A 115 -1.50 -12.76 -3.27
CA GLY A 115 -2.73 -12.75 -4.06
C GLY A 115 -2.47 -12.92 -5.56
N ILE A 116 -1.51 -12.19 -6.12
CA ILE A 116 -1.11 -12.27 -7.53
C ILE A 116 -0.58 -13.66 -7.88
N LEU A 117 0.27 -14.26 -7.04
CA LEU A 117 0.82 -15.61 -7.27
C LEU A 117 -0.29 -16.67 -7.34
N LYS A 118 -1.28 -16.59 -6.45
CA LYS A 118 -2.48 -17.47 -6.49
C LYS A 118 -3.27 -17.29 -7.79
N LEU A 119 -3.34 -16.06 -8.33
CA LEU A 119 -3.98 -15.81 -9.62
C LEU A 119 -3.19 -16.38 -10.81
N LYS A 120 -1.86 -16.52 -10.73
CA LYS A 120 -1.05 -17.15 -11.78
C LYS A 120 -1.17 -18.68 -11.79
N ASN A 121 -1.32 -19.31 -10.62
CA ASN A 121 -1.23 -20.77 -10.48
C ASN A 121 -2.51 -21.53 -10.87
N LYS A 122 -3.68 -20.89 -11.02
CA LYS A 122 -4.82 -21.61 -11.62
C LYS A 122 -4.61 -21.69 -13.13
N LYS A 123 -4.10 -22.84 -13.60
CA LYS A 123 -4.20 -23.25 -15.00
C LYS A 123 -5.67 -23.33 -15.40
N PHE A 124 -5.97 -22.87 -16.62
CA PHE A 124 -7.24 -23.15 -17.29
C PHE A 124 -7.07 -24.43 -18.09
#